data_AF-A0A3M1MSQ2-F1
#
_entry.id   AF-A0A3M1MSQ2-F1
#
_cell.length_a   1.000
_cell.length_b   1.000
_cell.length_c   1.000
_cell.angle_alpha   90.00
_cell.angle_beta   90.00
_cell.angle_gamma   90.00
#
_symmetry.space_group_name_H-M   'P 1'
#
loop_
_entity.id
_entity.type
_entity.pdbx_description
1 polymer ?
#
loop_
_entity_poly.entity_id
_entity_poly.type
_entity_poly.pdbx_seq_one_letter_code
_entity_poly.pdbx_strand_id
1 'polypeptide(L)'
;MPLFLLALALFGLSYRIPAINRLDQRLFLVLHRMLSTGGNVFRVLWPLGTTPLALVLLAALTWPLRAHTSTLAALWIALGIAALLERAIKLALRRPRPFASLSGVHMLQPRQPHDPSYPSGDALRVWFLALAWGRVYPPAALPAAALAVLVSLGRIALGVHHPLDVLSGSALGALSAWVALQF
;
A
#
# COMPACT_ATOMS: atom_id res chain seq x y z
N MET A 1 -16.96 7.76 -5.81
CA MET A 1 -16.30 6.51 -5.36
C MET A 1 -16.44 5.32 -6.32
N PRO A 2 -17.62 4.96 -6.85
CA PRO A 2 -17.78 3.73 -7.65
C PRO A 2 -16.90 3.69 -8.91
N LEU A 3 -16.80 4.81 -9.63
CA LEU A 3 -15.96 4.95 -10.81
C LEU A 3 -14.47 4.78 -10.52
N PHE A 4 -13.99 5.23 -9.36
CA PHE A 4 -12.60 5.05 -8.95
C PHE A 4 -12.27 3.59 -8.69
N LEU A 5 -13.17 2.85 -8.03
CA LEU A 5 -12.97 1.43 -7.76
C LEU A 5 -12.98 0.60 -9.05
N LEU A 6 -13.89 0.94 -9.98
CA LEU A 6 -13.89 0.35 -11.32
C LEU A 6 -12.58 0.68 -12.06
N ALA A 7 -12.13 1.94 -12.03
CA ALA A 7 -10.87 2.34 -12.64
C ALA A 7 -9.68 1.60 -12.02
N LEU A 8 -9.65 1.42 -10.69
CA LEU A 8 -8.60 0.67 -10.00
C LEU A 8 -8.63 -0.81 -10.38
N ALA A 9 -9.80 -1.42 -10.47
CA ALA A 9 -9.95 -2.81 -10.92
C ALA A 9 -9.53 -2.99 -12.39
N LEU A 10 -9.92 -2.07 -13.27
CA LEU A 10 -9.54 -2.06 -14.69
C LEU A 10 -8.04 -1.82 -14.87
N PHE A 11 -7.47 -0.90 -14.10
CA PHE A 11 -6.03 -0.67 -14.03
C PHE A 11 -5.32 -1.92 -13.51
N GLY A 12 -5.91 -2.59 -12.52
CA GLY A 12 -5.48 -3.89 -12.04
C GLY A 12 -5.62 -5.02 -13.05
N LEU A 13 -6.49 -4.93 -14.06
CA LEU A 13 -6.57 -5.87 -15.17
C LEU A 13 -5.56 -5.55 -16.29
N SER A 14 -5.04 -4.32 -16.32
CA SER A 14 -4.09 -3.89 -17.35
C SER A 14 -2.80 -4.70 -17.36
N TYR A 15 -2.39 -5.33 -16.24
CA TYR A 15 -1.24 -6.27 -16.24
C TYR A 15 -1.47 -7.51 -17.11
N ARG A 16 -2.70 -7.83 -17.51
CA ARG A 16 -2.96 -8.92 -18.46
C ARG A 16 -2.63 -8.52 -19.91
N ILE A 17 -2.45 -7.23 -20.18
CA ILE A 17 -1.97 -6.74 -21.47
C ILE A 17 -0.46 -6.98 -21.54
N PRO A 18 0.06 -7.78 -22.50
CA PRO A 18 1.46 -8.19 -22.51
C PRO A 18 2.47 -7.03 -22.51
N ALA A 19 2.16 -5.93 -23.20
CA ALA A 19 3.02 -4.75 -23.23
C ALA A 19 3.17 -4.10 -21.84
N ILE A 20 2.05 -3.94 -21.13
CA ILE A 20 2.01 -3.35 -19.78
C ILE A 20 2.70 -4.27 -18.78
N ASN A 21 2.43 -5.58 -18.84
CA ASN A 21 3.10 -6.54 -17.97
C ASN A 21 4.62 -6.52 -18.14
N ARG A 22 5.11 -6.51 -19.39
CA ARG A 22 6.55 -6.44 -19.68
C ARG A 22 7.16 -5.15 -19.15
N LEU A 23 6.47 -4.02 -19.29
CA LEU A 23 6.94 -2.75 -18.76
C LEU A 23 7.02 -2.79 -17.22
N ASP A 24 5.96 -3.23 -16.56
CA ASP A 24 5.89 -3.31 -15.09
C ASP A 24 6.96 -4.26 -14.52
N GLN A 25 7.19 -5.41 -15.17
CA GLN A 25 8.27 -6.34 -14.79
C GLN A 25 9.67 -5.76 -15.04
N ARG A 26 9.90 -5.03 -16.14
CA ARG A 26 11.18 -4.36 -16.39
C ARG A 26 11.44 -3.28 -15.35
N LEU A 27 10.45 -2.46 -15.04
CA LEU A 27 10.52 -1.45 -13.99
C LEU A 27 10.78 -2.10 -12.63
N PHE A 28 10.09 -3.19 -12.32
CA PHE A 28 10.35 -3.99 -11.12
C PHE A 28 11.83 -4.41 -11.05
N LEU A 29 12.38 -5.02 -12.10
CA LEU A 29 13.76 -5.54 -12.09
C LEU A 29 14.79 -4.41 -11.90
N VAL A 30 14.60 -3.28 -12.58
CA VAL A 30 15.49 -2.10 -12.42
C VAL A 30 15.43 -1.59 -10.99
N LEU A 31 14.22 -1.30 -10.48
CA LEU A 31 14.02 -0.76 -9.14
C LEU A 31 14.48 -1.74 -8.05
N HIS A 32 14.15 -3.02 -8.18
CA HIS A 32 14.58 -4.06 -7.25
C HIS A 32 16.09 -4.15 -7.20
N ARG A 33 16.79 -4.15 -8.35
CA ARG A 33 18.25 -4.19 -8.39
C ARG A 33 18.88 -2.94 -7.75
N MET A 34 18.33 -1.76 -8.01
CA MET A 34 18.83 -0.50 -7.42
C MET A 34 18.61 -0.47 -5.90
N LEU A 35 17.41 -0.83 -5.43
CA LEU A 35 17.00 -0.67 -4.04
C LEU A 35 17.40 -1.83 -3.13
N SER A 36 17.60 -3.04 -3.67
CA SER A 36 17.97 -4.23 -2.87
C SER A 36 19.35 -4.13 -2.22
N THR A 37 20.23 -3.28 -2.75
CA THR A 37 21.51 -2.92 -2.10
C THR A 37 21.31 -2.36 -0.69
N GLY A 38 20.23 -1.61 -0.47
CA GLY A 38 19.77 -1.12 0.83
C GLY A 38 18.81 -2.08 1.56
N GLY A 39 18.77 -3.37 1.18
CA GLY A 39 17.77 -4.33 1.63
C GLY A 39 17.61 -4.44 3.16
N ASN A 40 18.68 -4.21 3.93
CA ASN A 40 18.62 -4.15 5.40
C ASN A 40 17.64 -3.10 5.92
N VAL A 41 17.65 -1.89 5.34
CA VAL A 41 16.75 -0.81 5.76
C VAL A 41 15.30 -1.21 5.52
N PHE A 42 14.99 -1.72 4.33
CA PHE A 42 13.62 -2.15 4.00
C PHE A 42 13.18 -3.37 4.82
N ARG A 43 14.10 -4.25 5.21
CA ARG A 43 13.86 -5.38 6.13
C ARG A 43 13.60 -4.94 7.57
N VAL A 44 14.07 -3.78 7.99
CA VAL A 44 13.72 -3.22 9.32
C VAL A 44 12.39 -2.49 9.24
N LEU A 45 12.14 -1.76 8.14
CA LEU A 45 10.95 -0.94 7.97
C LEU A 45 9.70 -1.72 7.52
N TRP A 46 9.82 -2.98 7.10
CA TRP A 46 8.67 -3.76 6.61
C TRP A 46 7.47 -3.83 7.56
N PRO A 47 7.60 -3.86 8.91
CA PRO A 47 6.43 -3.97 9.78
C PRO A 47 5.54 -2.73 9.72
N LEU A 48 6.08 -1.56 9.33
CA LEU A 48 5.35 -0.29 9.20
C LEU A 48 4.19 -0.38 8.22
N GLY A 49 4.30 -1.27 7.23
CA GLY A 49 3.23 -1.57 6.29
C GLY A 49 2.28 -2.65 6.77
N THR A 50 2.38 -3.22 7.96
CA THR A 50 1.53 -4.37 8.34
C THR A 50 0.19 -3.94 8.92
N THR A 51 -0.82 -4.80 8.79
CA THR A 51 -2.16 -4.53 9.33
C THR A 51 -2.15 -4.30 10.85
N PRO A 52 -1.52 -5.12 11.71
CA PRO A 52 -1.52 -4.89 13.15
C PRO A 52 -0.96 -3.51 13.52
N LEU A 53 0.18 -3.14 12.95
CA LEU A 53 0.79 -1.84 13.25
C LEU A 53 -0.06 -0.69 12.71
N ALA A 54 -0.67 -0.84 11.53
CA ALA A 54 -1.57 0.20 11.02
C ALA A 54 -2.78 0.45 11.92
N LEU A 55 -3.37 -0.61 12.49
CA LEU A 55 -4.48 -0.48 13.44
C LEU A 55 -4.04 0.21 14.74
N VAL A 56 -2.85 -0.12 15.25
CA VAL A 56 -2.27 0.55 16.43
C VAL A 56 -2.01 2.02 16.15
N LEU A 57 -1.43 2.37 15.00
CA LEU A 57 -1.16 3.76 14.62
C LEU A 57 -2.45 4.55 14.38
N LEU A 58 -3.50 3.92 13.83
CA LEU A 58 -4.80 4.54 13.71
C LEU A 58 -5.46 4.76 15.08
N ALA A 59 -5.36 3.78 15.99
CA ALA A 59 -5.84 3.94 17.36
C ALA A 59 -5.10 5.07 18.10
N ALA A 60 -3.78 5.18 17.94
CA ALA A 60 -2.99 6.25 18.51
C ALA A 60 -3.37 7.63 17.94
N LEU A 61 -3.60 7.72 16.63
CA LEU A 61 -4.08 8.95 15.97
C LEU A 61 -5.45 9.40 16.50
N THR A 62 -6.34 8.44 16.71
CA THR A 62 -7.74 8.69 17.05
C THR A 62 -7.96 8.90 18.55
N TRP A 63 -7.04 8.43 19.40
CA TRP A 63 -7.09 8.60 20.86
C TRP A 63 -7.26 10.06 21.34
N PRO A 64 -6.55 11.07 20.81
CA PRO A 64 -6.72 12.46 21.23
C PRO A 64 -7.92 13.16 20.58
N LEU A 65 -8.49 12.60 19.51
CA LEU A 65 -9.59 13.19 18.74
C LEU A 65 -10.98 12.86 19.29
N ARG A 66 -11.11 12.41 20.54
CA ARG A 66 -12.37 11.89 21.12
C ARG A 66 -13.56 12.86 21.05
N ALA A 67 -13.30 14.16 20.96
CA ALA A 67 -14.32 15.19 20.78
C ALA A 67 -14.91 15.25 19.34
N HIS A 68 -14.26 14.63 18.35
CA HIS A 68 -14.63 14.64 16.93
C HIS A 68 -15.09 13.25 16.46
N THR A 69 -16.20 12.77 17.03
CA THR A 69 -16.67 11.38 16.86
C THR A 69 -16.99 11.01 15.41
N SER A 70 -17.42 11.96 14.56
CA SER A 70 -17.70 11.73 13.14
C SER A 70 -16.43 11.41 12.35
N THR A 71 -15.41 12.26 12.42
CA THR A 71 -14.12 12.07 11.72
C THR A 71 -13.44 10.79 12.20
N LEU A 72 -13.53 10.49 13.50
CA LEU A 72 -13.03 9.24 14.07
C LEU A 72 -13.68 8.01 13.43
N ALA A 73 -15.01 7.96 13.45
CA ALA A 73 -15.76 6.86 12.84
C ALA A 73 -15.45 6.77 11.34
N ALA A 74 -15.38 7.90 10.64
CA ALA A 74 -15.08 7.95 9.21
C ALA A 74 -13.70 7.35 8.88
N LEU A 75 -12.65 7.66 9.65
CA LEU A 75 -11.31 7.10 9.44
C LEU A 75 -11.30 5.57 9.62
N TRP A 76 -11.92 5.06 10.68
CA TRP A 76 -12.00 3.61 10.93
C TRP A 76 -12.81 2.88 9.86
N ILE A 77 -13.98 3.41 9.52
CA ILE A 77 -14.86 2.86 8.48
C ILE A 77 -14.15 2.88 7.13
N ALA A 78 -13.51 3.98 6.75
CA ALA A 78 -12.82 4.10 5.48
C ALA A 78 -11.64 3.13 5.36
N LEU A 79 -10.83 2.96 6.41
CA LEU A 79 -9.75 1.97 6.39
C LEU A 79 -10.30 0.55 6.27
N GLY A 80 -11.38 0.24 7.00
CA GLY A 80 -12.06 -1.06 6.93
C GLY A 80 -12.60 -1.36 5.53
N ILE A 81 -13.32 -0.41 4.92
CA ILE A 81 -13.84 -0.54 3.55
C ILE A 81 -12.68 -0.70 2.56
N ALA A 82 -11.63 0.11 2.67
CA ALA A 82 -10.47 0.03 1.79
C ALA A 82 -9.76 -1.33 1.89
N ALA A 83 -9.62 -1.89 3.09
CA ALA A 83 -9.05 -3.22 3.31
C ALA A 83 -9.93 -4.34 2.72
N LEU A 84 -11.25 -4.25 2.87
CA LEU A 84 -12.18 -5.21 2.26
C LEU A 84 -12.13 -5.16 0.73
N LEU A 85 -12.06 -3.97 0.16
CA LEU A 85 -11.94 -3.77 -1.29
C LEU A 85 -10.60 -4.30 -1.82
N GLU A 86 -9.49 -3.99 -1.13
CA GLU A 86 -8.19 -4.56 -1.46
C GLU A 86 -8.22 -6.09 -1.47
N ARG A 87 -8.83 -6.69 -0.44
CA ARG A 87 -8.95 -8.14 -0.34
C ARG A 87 -9.81 -8.73 -1.45
N ALA A 88 -10.93 -8.11 -1.78
CA ALA A 88 -11.81 -8.53 -2.86
C ALA A 88 -11.08 -8.50 -4.22
N ILE A 89 -10.37 -7.41 -4.50
CA ILE A 89 -9.60 -7.26 -5.75
C ILE A 89 -8.47 -8.29 -5.83
N LYS A 90 -7.74 -8.54 -4.73
CA LYS A 90 -6.73 -9.60 -4.67
C LYS A 90 -7.30 -10.96 -5.08
N LEU A 91 -8.44 -11.33 -4.52
CA LEU A 91 -9.06 -12.62 -4.76
C LEU A 91 -9.64 -12.75 -6.17
N ALA A 92 -10.09 -11.64 -6.77
CA ALA A 92 -10.59 -11.59 -8.14
C ALA A 92 -9.47 -11.66 -9.19
N LEU A 93 -8.39 -10.89 -9.00
CA LEU A 93 -7.34 -10.76 -10.02
C LEU A 93 -6.23 -11.79 -9.90
N ARG A 94 -5.97 -12.30 -8.69
CA ARG A 94 -4.99 -13.36 -8.36
C ARG A 94 -3.61 -13.17 -9.00
N ARG A 95 -3.15 -11.91 -9.10
CA ARG A 95 -1.85 -11.58 -9.71
C ARG A 95 -0.70 -12.26 -8.94
N PRO A 96 0.21 -12.98 -9.61
CA PRO A 96 1.37 -13.59 -8.95
C PRO A 96 2.39 -12.53 -8.51
N ARG A 97 3.08 -12.80 -7.41
CA ARG A 97 4.11 -11.91 -6.82
C ARG A 97 5.44 -12.03 -7.58
N PRO A 98 6.28 -10.98 -7.61
CA PRO A 98 7.54 -11.00 -8.33
C PRO A 98 8.45 -12.18 -7.95
N PHE A 99 8.67 -12.44 -6.66
CA PHE A 99 9.50 -13.57 -6.19
C PHE A 99 9.00 -14.95 -6.62
N ALA A 100 7.71 -15.08 -6.98
CA ALA A 100 7.10 -16.35 -7.38
C ALA A 100 7.03 -16.52 -8.90
N SER A 101 7.02 -15.42 -9.67
CA SER A 101 6.82 -15.46 -11.12
C SER A 101 8.03 -15.02 -11.95
N LEU A 102 9.02 -14.36 -11.36
CA LEU A 102 10.20 -13.84 -12.07
C LEU A 102 11.45 -14.63 -11.67
N SER A 103 12.24 -15.03 -12.67
CA SER A 103 13.51 -15.72 -12.43
C SER A 103 14.56 -14.77 -11.85
N GLY A 104 15.40 -15.30 -10.94
CA GLY A 104 16.49 -14.53 -10.32
C GLY A 104 16.06 -13.49 -9.29
N VAL A 105 14.78 -13.47 -8.89
CA VAL A 105 14.26 -12.56 -7.86
C VAL A 105 14.16 -13.30 -6.54
N HIS A 106 14.98 -12.93 -5.57
CA HIS A 106 14.90 -13.46 -4.22
C HIS A 106 14.05 -12.56 -3.32
N MET A 107 13.12 -13.17 -2.58
CA MET A 107 12.34 -12.45 -1.57
C MET A 107 13.26 -12.09 -0.40
N LEU A 108 13.36 -10.79 -0.11
CA LEU A 108 14.15 -10.29 1.02
C LEU A 108 13.29 -10.02 2.26
N GLN A 109 11.95 -10.04 2.13
CA GLN A 109 11.05 -9.83 3.26
C GLN A 109 11.18 -10.95 4.31
N PRO A 110 11.24 -10.62 5.61
CA PRO A 110 11.41 -11.63 6.66
C PRO A 110 10.27 -12.67 6.73
N ARG A 111 9.05 -12.28 6.37
CA ARG A 111 7.88 -13.16 6.36
C ARG A 111 7.27 -13.23 4.97
N GLN A 112 7.08 -14.44 4.46
CA GLN A 112 6.46 -14.65 3.15
C GLN A 112 4.96 -14.30 3.18
N PRO A 113 4.46 -13.46 2.25
CA PRO A 113 3.03 -13.28 2.06
C PRO A 113 2.42 -14.45 1.27
N HIS A 114 1.22 -14.87 1.66
CA HIS A 114 0.50 -16.02 1.07
C HIS A 114 -0.70 -15.61 0.20
N ASP A 115 -0.98 -14.31 0.11
CA ASP A 115 -2.05 -13.73 -0.67
C ASP A 115 -1.55 -13.19 -2.03
N PRO A 116 -2.43 -12.96 -3.02
CA PRO A 116 -2.07 -12.39 -4.32
C PRO A 116 -1.40 -11.02 -4.25
N SER A 117 -0.66 -10.64 -5.29
CA SER A 117 0.16 -9.42 -5.30
C SER A 117 -0.65 -8.11 -5.39
N TYR A 118 -1.72 -8.07 -6.18
CA TYR A 118 -2.40 -6.82 -6.53
C TYR A 118 -3.73 -6.61 -5.79
N PRO A 119 -4.02 -5.40 -5.27
CA PRO A 119 -3.09 -4.28 -5.07
C PRO A 119 -2.23 -4.50 -3.81
N SER A 120 -1.25 -3.62 -3.57
CA SER A 120 -0.44 -3.69 -2.35
C SER A 120 -1.20 -3.13 -1.15
N GLY A 121 -1.62 -4.02 -0.24
CA GLY A 121 -2.15 -3.62 1.06
C GLY A 121 -1.17 -2.75 1.82
N ASP A 122 0.12 -3.11 1.84
CA ASP A 122 1.18 -2.39 2.54
C ASP A 122 1.19 -0.90 2.18
N ALA A 123 1.23 -0.61 0.88
CA ALA A 123 1.15 0.74 0.34
C ALA A 123 -0.18 1.45 0.71
N LEU A 124 -1.32 0.74 0.68
CA LEU A 124 -2.62 1.28 1.06
C LEU A 124 -2.61 1.85 2.47
N ARG A 125 -2.25 1.05 3.50
CA ARG A 125 -2.38 1.57 4.87
C ARG A 125 -1.35 2.65 5.19
N VAL A 126 -0.12 2.59 4.66
CA VAL A 126 0.87 3.65 4.93
C VAL A 126 0.47 4.99 4.31
N TRP A 127 -0.09 5.00 3.10
CA TRP A 127 -0.61 6.22 2.49
C TRP A 127 -1.88 6.73 3.17
N PHE A 128 -2.76 5.81 3.59
CA PHE A 128 -3.93 6.16 4.39
C PHE A 128 -3.51 6.88 5.68
N LEU A 129 -2.59 6.27 6.44
CA LEU A 129 -2.11 6.81 7.70
C LEU A 129 -1.33 8.11 7.50
N ALA A 130 -0.51 8.20 6.45
CA ALA A 130 0.27 9.41 6.20
C ALA A 130 -0.62 10.64 5.98
N LEU A 131 -1.69 10.51 5.20
CA LEU A 131 -2.64 11.61 4.99
C LEU A 131 -3.48 11.90 6.24
N ALA A 132 -3.94 10.86 6.94
CA ALA A 132 -4.71 11.03 8.17
C ALA A 132 -3.88 11.74 9.25
N TRP A 133 -2.64 11.30 9.48
CA TRP A 133 -1.71 11.93 10.42
C TRP A 133 -1.32 13.34 9.96
N GLY A 134 -1.01 13.55 8.68
CA GLY A 134 -0.66 14.87 8.17
C GLY A 134 -1.79 15.88 8.29
N ARG A 135 -3.05 15.44 8.22
CA ARG A 135 -4.21 16.32 8.39
C ARG A 135 -4.48 16.69 9.86
N VAL A 136 -4.23 15.75 10.78
CA VAL A 136 -4.44 15.95 12.22
C VAL A 136 -3.25 16.68 12.86
N TYR A 137 -2.03 16.35 12.42
CA TYR A 137 -0.77 16.93 12.87
C TYR A 137 0.00 17.48 11.66
N PRO A 138 -0.27 18.72 11.22
CA PRO A 138 0.37 19.30 10.03
C PRO A 138 1.90 19.21 9.98
N PRO A 139 2.66 19.37 11.09
CA PRO A 139 4.11 19.18 11.08
C PRO A 139 4.55 17.75 10.71
N ALA A 140 3.69 16.75 10.90
CA ALA A 140 3.97 15.35 10.57
C ALA A 140 3.67 15.01 9.10
N ALA A 141 3.05 15.90 8.33
CA ALA A 141 2.61 15.60 6.96
C ALA A 141 3.76 15.17 6.04
N LEU A 142 4.84 15.95 6.01
CA LEU A 142 6.01 15.65 5.17
C LEU A 142 6.77 14.39 5.67
N PRO A 143 7.10 14.25 6.97
CA PRO A 143 7.71 13.02 7.48
C PRO A 143 6.87 11.76 7.22
N ALA A 144 5.54 11.83 7.41
CA ALA A 144 4.66 10.70 7.20
C ALA A 144 4.54 10.31 5.72
N ALA A 145 4.47 11.29 4.81
CA ALA A 145 4.52 11.05 3.37
C ALA A 145 5.85 10.44 2.93
N ALA A 146 6.98 10.93 3.45
CA ALA A 146 8.30 10.36 3.19
C ALA A 146 8.38 8.90 3.67
N LEU A 147 7.82 8.59 4.84
CA LEU A 147 7.75 7.24 5.36
C LEU A 147 6.86 6.34 4.49
N ALA A 148 5.71 6.83 4.03
CA ALA A 148 4.82 6.09 3.12
C ALA A 148 5.52 5.75 1.80
N VAL A 149 6.30 6.69 1.24
CA VAL A 149 7.14 6.45 0.06
C VAL A 149 8.20 5.39 0.35
N LEU A 150 8.93 5.50 1.47
CA LEU A 150 9.98 4.54 1.84
C LEU A 150 9.42 3.12 2.01
N VAL A 151 8.29 2.95 2.70
CA VAL A 151 7.66 1.64 2.88
C VAL A 151 7.16 1.08 1.54
N SER A 152 6.56 1.93 0.70
CA SER A 152 6.06 1.58 -0.64
C SER A 152 7.19 1.10 -1.56
N LEU A 153 8.29 1.86 -1.66
CA LEU A 153 9.49 1.47 -2.39
C LEU A 153 10.10 0.19 -1.80
N GLY A 154 10.05 0.05 -0.48
CA GLY A 154 10.46 -1.17 0.21
C GLY A 154 9.73 -2.42 -0.24
N ARG A 155 8.49 -2.33 -0.76
CA ARG A 155 7.76 -3.50 -1.26
C ARG A 155 8.34 -4.05 -2.56
N ILE A 156 8.85 -3.14 -3.40
CA ILE A 156 9.57 -3.46 -4.62
C ILE A 156 10.98 -3.95 -4.27
N ALA A 157 11.67 -3.24 -3.37
CA ALA A 157 13.00 -3.59 -2.91
C ALA A 157 13.06 -4.99 -2.27
N LEU A 158 12.03 -5.38 -1.50
CA LEU A 158 11.96 -6.72 -0.89
C LEU A 158 11.45 -7.82 -1.83
N GLY A 159 11.09 -7.48 -3.07
CA GLY A 159 10.68 -8.43 -4.10
C GLY A 159 9.25 -8.97 -3.96
N VAL A 160 8.40 -8.31 -3.16
CA VAL A 160 7.05 -8.82 -2.82
C VAL A 160 5.92 -8.22 -3.64
N HIS A 161 6.13 -7.07 -4.31
CA HIS A 161 5.14 -6.39 -5.14
C HIS A 161 5.73 -5.78 -6.41
N HIS A 162 4.94 -5.75 -7.48
CA HIS A 162 5.25 -5.02 -8.70
C HIS A 162 4.92 -3.51 -8.53
N PRO A 163 5.54 -2.60 -9.31
CA PRO A 163 5.25 -1.17 -9.26
C PRO A 163 3.76 -0.83 -9.41
N LEU A 164 3.03 -1.47 -10.32
CA LEU A 164 1.57 -1.26 -10.46
C LEU A 164 0.78 -1.63 -9.20
N ASP A 165 1.21 -2.66 -8.46
CA ASP A 165 0.56 -3.06 -7.20
C ASP A 165 0.69 -1.96 -6.15
N VAL A 166 1.90 -1.39 -6.05
CA VAL A 166 2.24 -0.32 -5.10
C VAL A 166 1.53 0.98 -5.46
N LEU A 167 1.52 1.37 -6.72
CA LEU A 167 0.83 2.58 -7.18
C LEU A 167 -0.67 2.50 -6.87
N SER A 168 -1.29 1.35 -7.16
CA SER A 168 -2.72 1.15 -6.93
C SER A 168 -3.07 1.09 -5.44
N GLY A 169 -2.25 0.41 -4.65
CA GLY A 169 -2.40 0.39 -3.19
C GLY A 169 -2.30 1.81 -2.60
N SER A 170 -1.28 2.56 -3.02
CA SER A 170 -1.06 3.95 -2.59
C SER A 170 -2.26 4.84 -2.93
N ALA A 171 -2.76 4.76 -4.17
CA ALA A 171 -3.92 5.53 -4.61
C ALA A 171 -5.19 5.18 -3.83
N LEU A 172 -5.45 3.89 -3.60
CA LEU A 172 -6.61 3.44 -2.81
C LEU A 172 -6.53 3.94 -1.36
N GLY A 173 -5.35 3.86 -0.74
CA GLY A 173 -5.11 4.38 0.62
C GLY A 173 -5.30 5.88 0.72
N ALA A 174 -4.66 6.62 -0.19
CA ALA A 174 -4.73 8.08 -0.23
C ALA A 174 -6.17 8.59 -0.44
N LEU A 175 -6.90 8.02 -1.41
CA LEU A 175 -8.28 8.41 -1.65
C LEU A 175 -9.19 8.07 -0.47
N SER A 176 -9.01 6.91 0.15
CA SER A 176 -9.84 6.49 1.29
C SER A 176 -9.65 7.43 2.48
N ALA A 177 -8.41 7.84 2.77
CA ALA A 177 -8.13 8.84 3.79
C ALA A 177 -8.73 10.20 3.42
N TRP A 178 -8.56 10.65 2.18
CA TRP A 178 -9.13 11.92 1.73
C TRP A 178 -10.65 11.98 1.90
N VAL A 179 -11.38 10.91 1.53
CA VAL A 179 -12.83 10.81 1.73
C VAL A 179 -13.19 10.87 3.21
N ALA A 180 -12.49 10.12 4.06
CA ALA A 180 -12.75 10.08 5.49
C ALA A 180 -12.56 11.44 6.17
N LEU A 181 -11.60 12.23 5.68
CA LEU A 181 -11.26 13.56 6.22
C LEU A 181 -12.23 14.67 5.77
N GLN A 182 -13.30 14.34 5.04
CA GLN A 182 -14.38 15.28 4.69
C GLN A 182 -15.51 15.32 5.74
N PHE A 183 -15.47 14.45 6.74
CA PHE A 183 -16.47 14.30 7.81
C PHE A 183 -15.94 14.77 9.18
#